data_AF-A0A9E0TWK9-F1
#
_entry.id   AF-A0A9E0TWK9-F1
#
_cell.length_a   1.000
_cell.length_b   1.000
_cell.length_c   1.000
_cell.angle_alpha   90.00
_cell.angle_beta   90.00
_cell.angle_gamma   90.00
#
_symmetry.space_group_name_H-M   'P 1'
#
loop_
_entity.id
_entity.type
_entity.pdbx_description
1 polymer ?
#
loop_
_entity_poly.entity_id
_entity_poly.type
_entity_poly.pdbx_seq_one_letter_code
_entity_poly.pdbx_strand_id
1 'polypeptide(L)'
;MNSAEVSHLSLEERFLSYWDLSVDSNRNDFEDYLEPNEWSPEGIIPHLQLAEKEIIVSTGTERTLFALLFGTFEGMVGIDINHRVKAYNDFNLLLLRIAKTRKEYIDLSQPTKDIEGRVAIIREKMVGNLPERVQRYYQRHLVTFASVYLTQKHAWRSSIEFGKCKYHESDEQFSKLQDYARSGKIIYIIGDINKLNFLGEAGVPVSVVDASNIHDYSILNFKFGCNRTPRIIVTLAQFQTAKYASFVHDLSREESDELDRQIELINSSMHNFNVSFMKLKFKADLHLSQDLFNAGAYSTCSKKTLEKVKNYVNSYILSIPGLPTYNMIVWPLRKINDTPPEQLETLANHVAIKRFVKYLVQPMAGLTPAVYMAFSKVEGWKEAVEAHFAYSSSQLNELVARLQEANLLDTFIQEFGQERLSALMLKAKE
;
A
#
# COMPACT_ATOMS: atom_id res chain seq x y z
N MET A 1 -6.88 26.15 -23.72
CA MET A 1 -8.22 25.55 -23.89
C MET A 1 -9.15 26.17 -22.87
N ASN A 2 -10.32 26.64 -23.29
CA ASN A 2 -11.32 27.20 -22.37
C ASN A 2 -11.84 26.10 -21.44
N SER A 3 -11.94 26.39 -20.13
CA SER A 3 -12.42 25.43 -19.11
C SER A 3 -13.83 24.88 -19.38
N ALA A 4 -14.62 25.59 -20.19
CA ALA A 4 -15.96 25.17 -20.60
C ALA A 4 -15.98 24.09 -21.72
N GLU A 5 -14.93 23.95 -22.54
CA GLU A 5 -14.86 22.89 -23.56
C GLU A 5 -14.42 21.53 -22.98
N VAL A 6 -13.73 21.54 -21.83
CA VAL A 6 -13.19 20.34 -21.19
C VAL A 6 -14.29 19.55 -20.46
N SER A 7 -15.41 20.17 -20.06
CA SER A 7 -16.45 19.51 -19.25
C SER A 7 -17.28 18.45 -20.00
N HIS A 8 -17.19 18.38 -21.32
CA HIS A 8 -17.98 17.44 -22.14
C HIS A 8 -17.24 16.17 -22.58
N LEU A 9 -15.92 16.10 -22.37
CA LEU A 9 -15.15 14.92 -22.74
C LEU A 9 -15.38 13.77 -21.76
N SER A 10 -15.50 12.55 -22.31
CA SER A 10 -15.53 11.29 -21.54
C SER A 10 -14.22 11.06 -20.77
N LEU A 11 -14.23 10.18 -19.76
CA LEU A 11 -12.98 9.84 -19.06
C LEU A 11 -11.98 9.16 -20.01
N GLU A 12 -12.48 8.36 -20.97
CA GLU A 12 -11.67 7.71 -22.00
C GLU A 12 -10.90 8.74 -22.85
N GLU A 13 -11.54 9.83 -23.25
CA GLU A 13 -10.89 10.88 -24.04
C GLU A 13 -9.88 11.68 -23.21
N ARG A 14 -10.21 12.00 -21.95
CA ARG A 14 -9.35 12.80 -21.08
C ARG A 14 -8.08 12.06 -20.65
N PHE A 15 -8.19 10.77 -20.34
CA PHE A 15 -7.12 9.99 -19.70
C PHE A 15 -6.51 8.94 -20.61
N LEU A 16 -6.51 9.23 -21.89
CA LEU A 16 -6.08 8.33 -22.94
C LEU A 16 -4.70 7.69 -22.70
N SER A 17 -3.72 8.48 -22.28
CA SER A 17 -2.36 7.98 -22.00
C SER A 17 -2.27 7.02 -20.82
N TYR A 18 -3.31 6.92 -20.00
CA TYR A 18 -3.34 6.09 -18.80
C TYR A 18 -4.07 4.76 -19.01
N TRP A 19 -5.14 4.75 -19.82
CA TRP A 19 -5.95 3.53 -20.01
C TRP A 19 -5.60 2.76 -21.30
N ASP A 20 -5.18 3.45 -22.37
CA ASP A 20 -4.79 2.87 -23.68
C ASP A 20 -3.34 2.35 -23.65
N LEU A 21 -3.00 1.58 -22.61
CA LEU A 21 -1.69 1.00 -22.39
C LEU A 21 -1.66 -0.49 -22.74
N SER A 22 -0.49 -0.99 -23.15
CA SER A 22 -0.27 -2.42 -23.34
C SER A 22 -0.40 -3.16 -22.01
N VAL A 23 -1.22 -4.21 -21.99
CA VAL A 23 -1.39 -5.06 -20.81
C VAL A 23 -0.59 -6.35 -20.98
N ASP A 24 0.41 -6.56 -20.12
CA ASP A 24 1.09 -7.85 -19.97
C ASP A 24 0.39 -8.71 -18.91
N SER A 25 -0.45 -9.65 -19.35
CA SER A 25 -1.19 -10.56 -18.46
C SER A 25 -0.35 -11.72 -17.91
N ASN A 26 0.90 -11.87 -18.36
CA ASN A 26 1.83 -12.88 -17.86
C ASN A 26 2.64 -12.35 -16.67
N ARG A 27 2.65 -11.04 -16.48
CA ARG A 27 3.26 -10.39 -15.33
C ARG A 27 2.41 -10.66 -14.10
N ASN A 28 2.95 -11.44 -13.17
CA ASN A 28 2.28 -11.82 -11.93
C ASN A 28 3.07 -11.30 -10.73
N ASP A 29 2.87 -10.02 -10.41
CA ASP A 29 3.61 -9.34 -9.34
C ASP A 29 2.98 -9.60 -7.95
N PHE A 30 1.77 -10.18 -7.87
CA PHE A 30 1.02 -10.44 -6.63
C PHE A 30 0.02 -11.60 -6.81
N GLU A 31 -0.60 -12.10 -5.74
CA GLU A 31 -1.63 -13.14 -5.84
C GLU A 31 -2.86 -12.67 -6.66
N ASP A 32 -3.37 -13.55 -7.52
CA ASP A 32 -4.45 -13.27 -8.46
C ASP A 32 -5.83 -13.22 -7.76
N TYR A 33 -6.17 -12.08 -7.17
CA TYR A 33 -7.54 -11.82 -6.68
C TYR A 33 -8.43 -11.34 -7.84
N LEU A 34 -8.85 -12.27 -8.69
CA LEU A 34 -9.66 -11.98 -9.88
C LEU A 34 -11.18 -11.99 -9.62
N GLU A 35 -11.61 -12.28 -8.39
CA GLU A 35 -13.01 -12.19 -7.98
C GLU A 35 -13.12 -11.42 -6.65
N PRO A 36 -14.19 -10.64 -6.44
CA PRO A 36 -14.42 -9.95 -5.18
C PRO A 36 -14.61 -10.96 -4.05
N ASN A 37 -13.88 -10.77 -2.95
CA ASN A 37 -13.88 -11.64 -1.77
C ASN A 37 -14.34 -10.94 -0.49
N GLU A 38 -14.70 -9.65 -0.57
CA GLU A 38 -15.18 -8.86 0.56
C GLU A 38 -16.71 -8.98 0.68
N TRP A 39 -17.18 -9.85 1.59
CA TRP A 39 -18.59 -10.16 1.79
C TRP A 39 -19.40 -8.95 2.27
N SER A 40 -20.66 -8.84 1.84
CA SER A 40 -21.57 -7.74 2.16
C SER A 40 -21.08 -6.36 1.70
N PRO A 41 -20.81 -6.17 0.39
CA PRO A 41 -20.35 -4.91 -0.17
C PRO A 41 -21.31 -3.74 0.07
N GLU A 42 -22.60 -3.97 0.31
CA GLU A 42 -23.59 -2.95 0.63
C GLU A 42 -23.29 -2.17 1.93
N GLY A 43 -22.43 -2.70 2.81
CA GLY A 43 -21.97 -1.99 4.00
C GLY A 43 -21.26 -0.66 3.68
N ILE A 44 -20.82 -0.47 2.43
CA ILE A 44 -20.21 0.78 1.97
C ILE A 44 -21.22 1.93 1.81
N ILE A 45 -22.52 1.64 1.64
CA ILE A 45 -23.57 2.63 1.31
C ILE A 45 -23.54 3.86 2.22
N PRO A 46 -23.52 3.72 3.57
CA PRO A 46 -23.52 4.88 4.46
C PRO A 46 -22.30 5.80 4.27
N HIS A 47 -21.17 5.25 3.83
CA HIS A 47 -19.96 6.04 3.57
C HIS A 47 -20.04 6.78 2.24
N LEU A 48 -20.62 6.16 1.21
CA LEU A 48 -20.83 6.80 -0.10
C LEU A 48 -21.87 7.93 -0.02
N GLN A 49 -22.83 7.87 0.91
CA GLN A 49 -23.81 8.95 1.12
C GLN A 49 -23.18 10.26 1.62
N LEU A 50 -21.95 10.22 2.13
CA LEU A 50 -21.19 11.40 2.55
C LEU A 50 -20.37 12.03 1.41
N ALA A 51 -20.45 11.49 0.20
CA ALA A 51 -19.66 11.92 -0.93
C ALA A 51 -20.43 12.86 -1.87
N GLU A 52 -19.69 13.77 -2.49
CA GLU A 52 -20.18 14.57 -3.60
C GLU A 52 -20.31 13.72 -4.88
N LYS A 53 -21.12 14.21 -5.83
CA LYS A 53 -21.39 13.56 -7.13
C LYS A 53 -20.24 13.77 -8.13
N GLU A 54 -19.02 13.42 -7.75
CA GLU A 54 -17.81 13.62 -8.56
C GLU A 54 -17.24 12.25 -9.00
N ILE A 55 -15.94 12.16 -9.30
CA ILE A 55 -15.31 10.88 -9.62
C ILE A 55 -15.08 10.04 -8.36
N ILE A 56 -15.38 8.75 -8.45
CA ILE A 56 -14.91 7.74 -7.51
C ILE A 56 -13.70 7.02 -8.09
N VAL A 57 -12.64 6.91 -7.28
CA VAL A 57 -11.48 6.07 -7.56
C VAL A 57 -11.62 4.79 -6.75
N SER A 58 -11.39 3.63 -7.36
CA SER A 58 -11.54 2.33 -6.68
C SER A 58 -10.49 1.34 -7.16
N THR A 59 -10.11 0.40 -6.30
CA THR A 59 -9.20 -0.72 -6.60
C THR A 59 -9.94 -2.05 -6.66
N GLY A 60 -9.31 -3.07 -7.27
CA GLY A 60 -9.83 -4.44 -7.34
C GLY A 60 -10.70 -4.70 -8.57
N THR A 61 -11.47 -5.79 -8.53
CA THR A 61 -12.27 -6.31 -9.65
C THR A 61 -13.68 -5.71 -9.70
N GLU A 62 -14.77 -6.51 -9.67
CA GLU A 62 -16.16 -6.02 -9.71
C GLU A 62 -16.54 -5.10 -8.55
N ARG A 63 -15.77 -5.10 -7.46
CA ARG A 63 -15.97 -4.15 -6.36
C ARG A 63 -16.05 -2.71 -6.85
N THR A 64 -15.23 -2.36 -7.84
CA THR A 64 -15.24 -1.05 -8.49
C THR A 64 -16.63 -0.68 -9.04
N LEU A 65 -17.32 -1.65 -9.66
CA LEU A 65 -18.68 -1.49 -10.18
C LEU A 65 -19.74 -1.47 -9.07
N PHE A 66 -19.54 -2.20 -7.97
CA PHE A 66 -20.47 -2.19 -6.84
C PHE A 66 -20.60 -0.79 -6.23
N ALA A 67 -19.50 -0.04 -6.16
CA ALA A 67 -19.54 1.35 -5.71
C ALA A 67 -20.44 2.23 -6.62
N LEU A 68 -20.41 2.02 -7.94
CA LEU A 68 -21.33 2.68 -8.87
C LEU A 68 -22.78 2.24 -8.71
N LEU A 69 -23.04 0.98 -8.33
CA LEU A 69 -24.40 0.52 -8.03
C LEU A 69 -24.98 1.26 -6.83
N PHE A 70 -24.17 1.46 -5.79
CA PHE A 70 -24.60 2.02 -4.51
C PHE A 70 -24.59 3.54 -4.41
N GLY A 71 -23.76 4.22 -5.22
CA GLY A 71 -23.66 5.69 -5.24
C GLY A 71 -24.19 6.33 -6.52
N THR A 72 -24.05 7.66 -6.58
CA THR A 72 -24.26 8.47 -7.79
C THR A 72 -23.03 9.31 -8.02
N PHE A 73 -22.31 9.05 -9.10
CA PHE A 73 -21.01 9.65 -9.40
C PHE A 73 -20.99 10.18 -10.83
N GLU A 74 -20.07 11.08 -11.14
CA GLU A 74 -19.87 11.53 -12.52
C GLU A 74 -19.19 10.47 -13.39
N GLY A 75 -18.42 9.58 -12.76
CA GLY A 75 -17.71 8.49 -13.39
C GLY A 75 -16.82 7.76 -12.39
N MET A 76 -16.08 6.77 -12.87
CA MET A 76 -15.23 5.92 -12.06
C MET A 76 -13.87 5.70 -12.73
N VAL A 77 -12.82 5.79 -11.92
CA VAL A 77 -11.47 5.37 -12.30
C VAL A 77 -11.10 4.16 -11.47
N GLY A 78 -11.08 3.00 -12.11
CA GLY A 78 -10.51 1.79 -11.54
C GLY A 78 -8.98 1.83 -11.66
N ILE A 79 -8.27 1.62 -10.57
CA ILE A 79 -6.81 1.58 -10.55
C ILE A 79 -6.34 0.34 -9.81
N ASP A 80 -5.43 -0.42 -10.43
CA ASP A 80 -4.83 -1.57 -9.79
C ASP A 80 -3.38 -1.74 -10.28
N ILE A 81 -2.48 -2.23 -9.43
CA ILE A 81 -1.10 -2.51 -9.85
C ILE A 81 -1.04 -3.80 -10.69
N ASN A 82 -2.01 -4.71 -10.55
CA ASN A 82 -2.03 -5.99 -11.24
C ASN A 82 -2.65 -5.85 -12.64
N HIS A 83 -1.84 -6.15 -13.66
CA HIS A 83 -2.26 -6.14 -15.07
C HIS A 83 -3.42 -7.10 -15.36
N ARG A 84 -3.51 -8.23 -14.65
CA ARG A 84 -4.59 -9.21 -14.83
C ARG A 84 -5.92 -8.70 -14.27
N VAL A 85 -5.90 -7.91 -13.21
CA VAL A 85 -7.11 -7.21 -12.70
C VAL A 85 -7.61 -6.20 -13.72
N LYS A 86 -6.72 -5.41 -14.35
CA LYS A 86 -7.10 -4.53 -15.47
C LYS A 86 -7.71 -5.33 -16.63
N ALA A 87 -7.06 -6.41 -17.08
CA ALA A 87 -7.56 -7.25 -18.16
C ALA A 87 -8.96 -7.81 -17.87
N TYR A 88 -9.17 -8.29 -16.65
CA TYR A 88 -10.44 -8.80 -16.16
C TYR A 88 -11.53 -7.72 -16.22
N ASN A 89 -11.25 -6.55 -15.63
CA ASN A 89 -12.20 -5.45 -15.56
C ASN A 89 -12.52 -4.84 -16.93
N ASP A 90 -11.51 -4.67 -17.79
CA ASP A 90 -11.69 -4.16 -19.14
C ASP A 90 -12.54 -5.11 -19.98
N PHE A 91 -12.39 -6.43 -19.82
CA PHE A 91 -13.26 -7.40 -20.49
C PHE A 91 -14.71 -7.26 -20.01
N ASN A 92 -14.94 -7.20 -18.70
CA ASN A 92 -16.28 -7.03 -18.15
C ASN A 92 -16.93 -5.73 -18.64
N LEU A 93 -16.16 -4.64 -18.68
CA LEU A 93 -16.59 -3.35 -19.20
C LEU A 93 -16.97 -3.43 -20.69
N LEU A 94 -16.17 -4.12 -21.50
CA LEU A 94 -16.49 -4.38 -22.90
C LEU A 94 -17.85 -5.07 -23.04
N LEU A 95 -18.08 -6.12 -22.24
CA LEU A 95 -19.34 -6.86 -22.28
C LEU A 95 -20.54 -5.97 -21.90
N LEU A 96 -20.41 -5.13 -20.88
CA LEU A 96 -21.44 -4.15 -20.50
C LEU A 96 -21.78 -3.19 -21.64
N ARG A 97 -20.81 -2.80 -22.47
CA ARG A 97 -21.01 -1.88 -23.59
C ARG A 97 -21.75 -2.53 -24.76
N ILE A 98 -21.30 -3.72 -25.17
CA ILE A 98 -21.74 -4.36 -26.42
C ILE A 98 -23.00 -5.21 -26.26
N ALA A 99 -23.30 -5.68 -25.04
CA ALA A 99 -24.53 -6.42 -24.78
C ALA A 99 -25.73 -5.48 -24.95
N LYS A 100 -26.74 -5.89 -25.73
CA LYS A 100 -27.99 -5.14 -25.88
C LYS A 100 -28.92 -5.30 -24.69
N THR A 101 -28.84 -6.45 -24.01
CA THR A 101 -29.69 -6.80 -22.87
C THR A 101 -28.86 -7.44 -21.76
N ARG A 102 -29.40 -7.43 -20.53
CA ARG A 102 -28.80 -8.17 -19.41
C ARG A 102 -28.62 -9.64 -19.75
N LYS A 103 -29.63 -10.29 -20.33
CA LYS A 103 -29.55 -11.71 -20.72
C LYS A 103 -28.39 -11.98 -21.67
N GLU A 104 -28.20 -11.13 -22.67
CA GLU A 104 -27.06 -11.25 -23.59
C GLU A 104 -25.73 -11.02 -22.88
N TYR A 105 -25.65 -10.07 -21.95
CA TYR A 105 -24.46 -9.91 -21.10
C TYR A 105 -24.15 -11.18 -20.31
N ILE A 106 -25.17 -11.84 -19.75
CA ILE A 106 -24.99 -13.13 -19.06
C ILE A 106 -24.43 -14.15 -20.03
N ASP A 107 -25.08 -14.33 -21.17
CA ASP A 107 -24.65 -15.31 -22.16
C ASP A 107 -23.18 -15.09 -22.52
N LEU A 108 -22.77 -13.84 -22.80
CA LEU A 108 -21.39 -13.46 -23.17
C LEU A 108 -20.37 -13.59 -22.03
N SER A 109 -20.78 -13.38 -20.78
CA SER A 109 -19.90 -13.37 -19.62
C SER A 109 -19.80 -14.72 -18.90
N GLN A 110 -20.53 -15.75 -19.34
CA GLN A 110 -20.44 -17.07 -18.71
C GLN A 110 -19.07 -17.71 -18.95
N PRO A 111 -18.51 -18.39 -17.93
CA PRO A 111 -17.25 -19.12 -18.06
C PRO A 111 -17.35 -20.19 -19.15
N THR A 112 -16.29 -20.35 -19.93
CA THR A 112 -16.28 -21.29 -21.06
C THR A 112 -14.90 -21.84 -21.36
N LYS A 113 -14.84 -23.08 -21.82
CA LYS A 113 -13.61 -23.69 -22.37
C LYS A 113 -13.36 -23.27 -23.81
N ASP A 114 -14.42 -22.90 -24.55
CA ASP A 114 -14.33 -22.40 -25.92
C ASP A 114 -14.15 -20.88 -25.93
N ILE A 115 -12.95 -20.44 -25.56
CA ILE A 115 -12.59 -19.01 -25.52
C ILE A 115 -12.59 -18.43 -26.94
N GLU A 116 -12.10 -19.17 -27.93
CA GLU A 116 -12.00 -18.70 -29.32
C GLU A 116 -13.36 -18.44 -29.95
N GLY A 117 -14.31 -19.39 -29.80
CA GLY A 117 -15.68 -19.20 -30.27
C GLY A 117 -16.36 -18.01 -29.59
N ARG A 118 -16.16 -17.83 -28.28
CA ARG A 118 -16.68 -16.67 -27.56
C ARG A 118 -16.09 -15.35 -28.08
N VAL A 119 -14.78 -15.32 -28.29
CA VAL A 119 -14.06 -14.16 -28.82
C VAL A 119 -14.56 -13.78 -30.21
N ALA A 120 -14.85 -14.75 -31.08
CA ALA A 120 -15.39 -14.48 -32.41
C ALA A 120 -16.74 -13.74 -32.33
N ILE A 121 -17.67 -14.21 -31.49
CA ILE A 121 -18.98 -13.58 -31.26
C ILE A 121 -18.80 -12.14 -30.73
N ILE A 122 -17.92 -11.95 -29.75
CA ILE A 122 -17.65 -10.62 -29.17
C ILE A 122 -17.06 -9.68 -30.21
N ARG A 123 -16.12 -10.16 -31.04
CA ARG A 123 -15.46 -9.36 -32.07
C ARG A 123 -16.46 -8.81 -33.09
N GLU A 124 -17.42 -9.63 -33.53
CA GLU A 124 -18.49 -9.17 -34.43
C GLU A 124 -19.34 -8.08 -33.76
N LYS A 125 -19.66 -8.24 -32.49
CA LYS A 125 -20.45 -7.26 -31.73
C LYS A 125 -19.73 -5.95 -31.48
N MET A 126 -18.40 -5.92 -31.44
CA MET A 126 -17.67 -4.67 -31.28
C MET A 126 -17.88 -3.72 -32.47
N VAL A 127 -18.10 -4.27 -33.67
CA VAL A 127 -18.28 -3.47 -34.89
C VAL A 127 -19.56 -2.65 -34.79
N GLY A 128 -19.42 -1.33 -34.84
CA GLY A 128 -20.54 -0.38 -34.81
C GLY A 128 -21.15 -0.10 -33.43
N ASN A 129 -20.74 -0.81 -32.38
CA ASN A 129 -21.18 -0.53 -30.99
C ASN A 129 -20.16 0.26 -30.17
N LEU A 130 -18.93 0.44 -30.68
CA LEU A 130 -17.85 1.14 -29.99
C LEU A 130 -17.26 2.25 -30.88
N PRO A 131 -16.78 3.36 -30.30
CA PRO A 131 -15.93 4.30 -31.01
C PRO A 131 -14.69 3.60 -31.58
N GLU A 132 -14.26 3.98 -32.78
CA GLU A 132 -13.20 3.29 -33.54
C GLU A 132 -11.93 3.07 -32.72
N ARG A 133 -11.53 4.07 -31.92
CA ARG A 133 -10.35 3.98 -31.07
C ARG A 133 -10.48 2.92 -29.97
N VAL A 134 -11.62 2.90 -29.28
CA VAL A 134 -11.91 1.92 -28.24
C VAL A 134 -11.98 0.53 -28.86
N GLN A 135 -12.61 0.41 -30.03
CA GLN A 135 -12.63 -0.84 -30.78
C GLN A 135 -11.20 -1.34 -31.08
N ARG A 136 -10.30 -0.48 -31.56
CA ARG A 136 -8.89 -0.84 -31.80
C ARG A 136 -8.17 -1.29 -30.54
N TYR A 137 -8.39 -0.60 -29.41
CA TYR A 137 -7.83 -1.02 -28.12
C TYR A 137 -8.24 -2.45 -27.78
N TYR A 138 -9.54 -2.72 -27.75
CA TYR A 138 -10.04 -4.06 -27.41
C TYR A 138 -9.63 -5.10 -28.44
N GLN A 139 -9.61 -4.79 -29.74
CA GLN A 139 -9.17 -5.74 -30.77
C GLN A 139 -7.75 -6.25 -30.54
N ARG A 140 -6.83 -5.39 -30.08
CA ARG A 140 -5.45 -5.77 -29.77
C ARG A 140 -5.35 -6.72 -28.56
N HIS A 141 -6.26 -6.60 -27.60
CA HIS A 141 -6.17 -7.31 -26.31
C HIS A 141 -7.24 -8.39 -26.09
N LEU A 142 -8.22 -8.52 -27.00
CA LEU A 142 -9.46 -9.26 -26.76
C LEU A 142 -9.23 -10.70 -26.31
N VAL A 143 -8.32 -11.43 -26.97
CA VAL A 143 -8.03 -12.84 -26.65
C VAL A 143 -7.44 -12.96 -25.23
N THR A 144 -6.49 -12.09 -24.90
CA THR A 144 -5.83 -12.04 -23.59
C THR A 144 -6.83 -11.68 -22.48
N PHE A 145 -7.68 -10.69 -22.71
CA PHE A 145 -8.69 -10.28 -21.74
C PHE A 145 -9.74 -11.38 -21.53
N ALA A 146 -10.16 -12.02 -22.62
CA ALA A 146 -11.09 -13.14 -22.58
C ALA A 146 -10.53 -14.34 -21.79
N SER A 147 -9.25 -14.67 -21.97
CA SER A 147 -8.63 -15.81 -21.28
C SER A 147 -8.49 -15.59 -19.77
N VAL A 148 -8.35 -14.34 -19.34
CA VAL A 148 -8.36 -13.98 -17.91
C VAL A 148 -9.78 -14.06 -17.35
N TYR A 149 -10.76 -13.42 -18.00
CA TYR A 149 -12.12 -13.28 -17.46
C TYR A 149 -12.94 -14.57 -17.56
N LEU A 150 -13.01 -15.21 -18.75
CA LEU A 150 -13.91 -16.35 -19.01
C LEU A 150 -13.45 -17.67 -18.37
N THR A 151 -12.28 -17.67 -17.73
CA THR A 151 -11.79 -18.82 -16.95
C THR A 151 -12.15 -18.71 -15.47
N GLN A 152 -12.60 -17.54 -15.01
CA GLN A 152 -13.06 -17.35 -13.63
C GLN A 152 -14.44 -17.97 -13.44
N LYS A 153 -14.78 -18.36 -12.20
CA LYS A 153 -16.05 -19.02 -11.91
C LYS A 153 -17.19 -18.01 -11.71
N HIS A 154 -16.82 -16.78 -11.35
CA HIS A 154 -17.72 -15.72 -10.89
C HIS A 154 -18.58 -16.19 -9.71
N ALA A 155 -17.95 -16.81 -8.70
CA ALA A 155 -18.62 -17.45 -7.56
C ALA A 155 -19.50 -16.47 -6.77
N TRP A 156 -19.11 -15.19 -6.75
CA TRP A 156 -19.89 -14.10 -6.15
C TRP A 156 -21.32 -13.98 -6.72
N ARG A 157 -21.54 -14.38 -7.99
CA ARG A 157 -22.87 -14.32 -8.63
C ARG A 157 -23.89 -15.23 -7.94
N SER A 158 -23.45 -16.37 -7.42
CA SER A 158 -24.30 -17.33 -6.69
C SER A 158 -24.28 -17.14 -5.17
N SER A 159 -23.36 -16.33 -4.64
CA SER A 159 -23.19 -16.15 -3.19
C SER A 159 -24.26 -15.20 -2.62
N ILE A 160 -24.75 -15.52 -1.41
CA ILE A 160 -25.78 -14.76 -0.69
C ILE A 160 -25.20 -13.43 -0.19
N GLU A 161 -23.90 -13.43 0.13
CA GLU A 161 -23.14 -12.30 0.65
C GLU A 161 -23.04 -11.13 -0.33
N PHE A 162 -23.26 -11.38 -1.63
CA PHE A 162 -23.34 -10.35 -2.67
C PHE A 162 -24.80 -10.08 -3.10
N GLY A 163 -25.78 -10.41 -2.27
CA GLY A 163 -27.21 -10.32 -2.56
C GLY A 163 -27.71 -8.93 -3.00
N LYS A 164 -26.98 -7.87 -2.65
CA LYS A 164 -27.28 -6.48 -3.07
C LYS A 164 -26.56 -6.03 -4.34
N CYS A 165 -25.61 -6.82 -4.84
CA CYS A 165 -24.80 -6.54 -6.03
C CYS A 165 -25.12 -7.54 -7.14
N LYS A 166 -26.37 -7.62 -7.58
CA LYS A 166 -26.86 -8.64 -8.52
C LYS A 166 -27.22 -8.03 -9.87
N TYR A 167 -26.31 -7.24 -10.45
CA TYR A 167 -26.53 -6.64 -11.78
C TYR A 167 -26.62 -7.70 -12.89
N HIS A 168 -26.21 -8.93 -12.61
CA HIS A 168 -26.40 -10.07 -13.51
C HIS A 168 -27.84 -10.64 -13.45
N GLU A 169 -28.63 -10.28 -12.44
CA GLU A 169 -30.04 -10.70 -12.25
C GLU A 169 -31.04 -9.53 -12.33
N SER A 170 -30.61 -8.30 -12.00
CA SER A 170 -31.44 -7.10 -11.99
C SER A 170 -31.23 -6.25 -13.24
N ASP A 171 -32.28 -6.06 -14.03
CA ASP A 171 -32.24 -5.21 -15.24
C ASP A 171 -31.96 -3.75 -14.90
N GLU A 172 -32.45 -3.25 -13.75
CA GLU A 172 -32.20 -1.89 -13.28
C GLU A 172 -30.71 -1.66 -12.97
N GLN A 173 -30.11 -2.55 -12.17
CA GLN A 173 -28.69 -2.48 -11.84
C GLN A 173 -27.81 -2.64 -13.07
N PHE A 174 -28.17 -3.57 -13.97
CA PHE A 174 -27.50 -3.74 -15.26
C PHE A 174 -27.55 -2.47 -16.09
N SER A 175 -28.74 -1.88 -16.28
CA SER A 175 -28.93 -0.66 -17.07
C SER A 175 -28.09 0.47 -16.51
N LYS A 176 -28.10 0.65 -15.18
CA LYS A 176 -27.29 1.68 -14.52
C LYS A 176 -25.81 1.54 -14.87
N LEU A 177 -25.22 0.36 -14.73
CA LEU A 177 -23.80 0.14 -15.07
C LEU A 177 -23.53 0.27 -16.57
N GLN A 178 -24.45 -0.21 -17.40
CA GLN A 178 -24.37 -0.12 -18.85
C GLN A 178 -24.36 1.35 -19.33
N ASP A 179 -25.13 2.24 -18.69
CA ASP A 179 -25.15 3.66 -19.03
C ASP A 179 -23.79 4.33 -18.75
N TYR A 180 -23.16 4.04 -17.62
CA TYR A 180 -21.79 4.49 -17.34
C TYR A 180 -20.79 3.93 -18.35
N ALA A 181 -20.90 2.64 -18.66
CA ALA A 181 -19.98 1.95 -19.57
C ALA A 181 -20.07 2.51 -21.00
N ARG A 182 -21.28 2.70 -21.53
CA ARG A 182 -21.51 3.22 -22.89
C ARG A 182 -21.15 4.68 -23.04
N SER A 183 -21.28 5.48 -21.97
CA SER A 183 -20.91 6.90 -21.97
C SER A 183 -19.42 7.16 -21.77
N GLY A 184 -18.58 6.12 -21.66
CA GLY A 184 -17.13 6.28 -21.46
C GLY A 184 -16.78 6.90 -20.11
N LYS A 185 -17.65 6.72 -19.11
CA LYS A 185 -17.49 7.23 -17.73
C LYS A 185 -16.80 6.24 -16.80
N ILE A 186 -16.33 5.11 -17.32
CA ILE A 186 -15.55 4.11 -16.59
C ILE A 186 -14.24 3.91 -17.34
N ILE A 187 -13.12 4.06 -16.65
CA ILE A 187 -11.80 3.64 -17.16
C ILE A 187 -11.10 2.77 -16.12
N TYR A 188 -10.31 1.81 -16.58
CA TYR A 188 -9.38 1.05 -15.75
C TYR A 188 -7.94 1.35 -16.16
N ILE A 189 -7.08 1.59 -15.19
CA ILE A 189 -5.66 1.92 -15.41
C ILE A 189 -4.77 1.03 -14.55
N ILE A 190 -3.53 0.82 -15.01
CA ILE A 190 -2.50 0.17 -14.20
C ILE A 190 -1.76 1.24 -13.40
N GLY A 191 -1.70 1.10 -12.08
CA GLY A 191 -1.00 2.05 -11.25
C GLY A 191 -1.16 1.81 -9.75
N ASP A 192 -0.32 2.51 -8.98
CA ASP A 192 -0.42 2.58 -7.53
C ASP A 192 -1.56 3.54 -7.15
N ILE A 193 -2.49 3.09 -6.30
CA ILE A 193 -3.62 3.89 -5.82
C ILE A 193 -3.19 5.21 -5.14
N ASN A 194 -1.94 5.30 -4.64
CA ASN A 194 -1.40 6.52 -4.08
C ASN A 194 -1.06 7.59 -5.13
N LYS A 195 -0.91 7.23 -6.41
CA LYS A 195 -0.44 8.12 -7.49
C LYS A 195 -1.61 8.67 -8.33
N LEU A 196 -2.38 9.58 -7.75
CA LEU A 196 -3.60 10.14 -8.36
C LEU A 196 -3.42 11.56 -8.93
N ASN A 197 -2.18 12.05 -9.03
CA ASN A 197 -1.86 13.43 -9.42
C ASN A 197 -2.44 13.80 -10.79
N PHE A 198 -2.48 12.83 -11.70
CA PHE A 198 -2.99 13.03 -13.05
C PHE A 198 -4.47 13.47 -13.07
N LEU A 199 -5.26 13.08 -12.07
CA LEU A 199 -6.65 13.54 -11.93
C LEU A 199 -6.70 15.03 -11.58
N GLY A 200 -5.86 15.46 -10.63
CA GLY A 200 -5.75 16.88 -10.27
C GLY A 200 -5.15 17.75 -11.37
N GLU A 201 -4.12 17.26 -12.06
CA GLU A 201 -3.51 17.95 -13.21
C GLU A 201 -4.52 18.16 -14.34
N ALA A 202 -5.44 17.22 -14.54
CA ALA A 202 -6.55 17.35 -15.48
C ALA A 202 -7.75 18.15 -14.95
N GLY A 203 -7.67 18.67 -13.72
CA GLY A 203 -8.77 19.39 -13.07
C GLY A 203 -10.01 18.54 -12.82
N VAL A 204 -9.85 17.21 -12.71
CA VAL A 204 -10.95 16.28 -12.48
C VAL A 204 -11.13 16.06 -10.98
N PRO A 205 -12.30 16.44 -10.43
CA PRO A 205 -12.51 16.35 -8.99
C PRO A 205 -12.84 14.91 -8.57
N VAL A 206 -12.25 14.50 -7.44
CA VAL A 206 -12.45 13.19 -6.83
C VAL A 206 -13.21 13.39 -5.51
N SER A 207 -14.32 12.68 -5.35
CA SER A 207 -15.09 12.71 -4.09
C SER A 207 -14.73 11.55 -3.18
N VAL A 208 -14.43 10.38 -3.76
CA VAL A 208 -14.16 9.14 -3.01
C VAL A 208 -12.94 8.42 -3.55
N VAL A 209 -12.14 7.86 -2.64
CA VAL A 209 -11.20 6.77 -2.95
C VAL A 209 -11.57 5.55 -2.13
N ASP A 210 -12.02 4.49 -2.79
CA ASP A 210 -12.19 3.16 -2.19
C ASP A 210 -10.90 2.36 -2.34
N ALA A 211 -10.18 2.24 -1.22
CA ALA A 211 -8.86 1.62 -1.16
C ALA A 211 -8.89 0.15 -0.68
N SER A 212 -10.08 -0.46 -0.50
CA SER A 212 -10.20 -1.85 -0.03
C SER A 212 -9.35 -2.06 1.25
N ASN A 213 -8.74 -3.22 1.43
CA ASN A 213 -7.85 -3.53 2.54
C ASN A 213 -6.38 -3.20 2.24
N ILE A 214 -6.06 -2.35 1.25
CA ILE A 214 -4.67 -1.98 0.92
C ILE A 214 -3.90 -1.45 2.15
N HIS A 215 -4.60 -0.77 3.06
CA HIS A 215 -4.03 -0.27 4.32
C HIS A 215 -3.46 -1.38 5.23
N ASP A 216 -3.86 -2.64 5.06
CA ASP A 216 -3.26 -3.79 5.74
C ASP A 216 -1.86 -4.12 5.19
N TYR A 217 -1.53 -3.66 3.98
CA TYR A 217 -0.33 -4.01 3.24
C TYR A 217 0.57 -2.82 2.90
N SER A 218 0.08 -1.59 2.98
CA SER A 218 0.87 -0.39 2.71
C SER A 218 0.32 0.83 3.46
N ILE A 219 1.17 1.86 3.57
CA ILE A 219 0.73 3.17 4.00
C ILE A 219 0.02 3.81 2.80
N LEU A 220 -1.21 4.27 3.00
CA LEU A 220 -1.93 5.07 2.01
C LEU A 220 -1.41 6.50 2.12
N ASN A 221 -0.90 7.07 1.04
CA ASN A 221 -0.47 8.46 0.94
C ASN A 221 -0.87 9.00 -0.43
N PHE A 222 -2.15 9.34 -0.56
CA PHE A 222 -2.72 9.75 -1.83
C PHE A 222 -2.21 11.12 -2.28
N LYS A 223 -1.84 11.21 -3.55
CA LYS A 223 -1.41 12.46 -4.19
C LYS A 223 -2.46 12.89 -5.19
N PHE A 224 -3.26 13.91 -4.87
CA PHE A 224 -4.40 14.33 -5.71
C PHE A 224 -4.12 15.51 -6.64
N GLY A 225 -3.00 16.23 -6.46
CA GLY A 225 -2.65 17.39 -7.30
C GLY A 225 -3.61 18.60 -7.20
N CYS A 226 -4.62 18.58 -6.32
CA CYS A 226 -5.62 19.63 -6.18
C CYS A 226 -5.93 19.95 -4.70
N ASN A 227 -6.53 21.12 -4.42
CA ASN A 227 -6.90 21.56 -3.07
C ASN A 227 -8.16 20.89 -2.50
N ARG A 228 -8.63 19.79 -3.10
CA ARG A 228 -9.81 19.07 -2.62
C ARG A 228 -9.38 17.83 -1.84
N THR A 229 -10.11 17.56 -0.78
CA THR A 229 -9.85 16.49 0.18
C THR A 229 -10.92 15.40 0.03
N PRO A 230 -10.67 14.35 -0.77
CA PRO A 230 -11.66 13.30 -0.96
C PRO A 230 -11.87 12.50 0.33
N ARG A 231 -13.01 11.82 0.39
CA ARG A 231 -13.26 10.81 1.40
C ARG A 231 -12.55 9.52 1.01
N ILE A 232 -11.69 9.03 1.88
CA ILE A 232 -11.07 7.72 1.73
C ILE A 232 -11.96 6.71 2.44
N ILE A 233 -12.23 5.59 1.79
CA ILE A 233 -12.93 4.43 2.34
C ILE A 233 -11.96 3.24 2.33
N VAL A 234 -11.93 2.51 3.44
CA VAL A 234 -11.12 1.31 3.61
C VAL A 234 -11.98 0.15 4.12
N THR A 235 -11.66 -1.06 3.67
CA THR A 235 -12.32 -2.29 4.12
C THR A 235 -11.56 -2.93 5.27
N LEU A 236 -12.16 -2.94 6.46
CA LEU A 236 -11.69 -3.71 7.60
C LEU A 236 -12.09 -5.17 7.40
N ALA A 237 -11.16 -5.97 6.85
CA ALA A 237 -11.38 -7.39 6.66
C ALA A 237 -11.47 -8.10 8.03
N GLN A 238 -12.66 -8.59 8.37
CA GLN A 238 -12.89 -9.51 9.49
C GLN A 238 -13.20 -10.89 8.92
N PHE A 239 -13.01 -11.96 9.70
CA PHE A 239 -13.40 -13.30 9.27
C PHE A 239 -14.83 -13.26 8.72
N GLN A 240 -14.98 -13.48 7.42
CA GLN A 240 -16.27 -13.61 6.73
C GLN A 240 -17.19 -12.37 6.77
N THR A 241 -16.70 -11.18 7.15
CA THR A 241 -17.49 -9.94 7.09
C THR A 241 -16.60 -8.76 6.71
N ALA A 242 -17.08 -7.90 5.79
CA ALA A 242 -16.44 -6.63 5.51
C ALA A 242 -17.08 -5.53 6.38
N LYS A 243 -16.28 -4.85 7.19
CA LYS A 243 -16.66 -3.56 7.77
C LYS A 243 -15.98 -2.45 7.00
N TYR A 244 -16.61 -1.28 6.97
CA TYR A 244 -16.11 -0.13 6.27
C TYR A 244 -15.74 0.95 7.28
N ALA A 245 -14.59 1.58 7.05
CA ALA A 245 -14.21 2.79 7.74
C ALA A 245 -13.91 3.86 6.70
N SER A 246 -14.18 5.12 7.03
CA SER A 246 -13.91 6.23 6.14
C SER A 246 -13.42 7.46 6.89
N PHE A 247 -12.75 8.35 6.17
CA PHE A 247 -12.23 9.61 6.69
C PHE A 247 -11.95 10.58 5.55
N VAL A 248 -11.82 11.86 5.87
CA VAL A 248 -11.41 12.89 4.91
C VAL A 248 -9.89 12.91 4.86
N HIS A 249 -9.31 12.88 3.65
CA HIS A 249 -7.87 13.03 3.48
C HIS A 249 -7.45 14.46 3.87
N ASP A 250 -6.62 14.63 4.91
CA ASP A 250 -6.37 15.94 5.52
C ASP A 250 -4.91 16.43 5.41
N LEU A 251 -4.08 15.74 4.61
CA LEU A 251 -2.69 16.13 4.39
C LEU A 251 -2.58 17.17 3.28
N SER A 252 -1.85 18.26 3.58
CA SER A 252 -1.33 19.15 2.55
C SER A 252 -0.29 18.44 1.68
N ARG A 253 0.05 19.05 0.53
CA ARG A 253 1.10 18.54 -0.35
C ARG A 253 2.44 18.44 0.38
N GLU A 254 2.80 19.45 1.15
CA GLU A 254 4.04 19.51 1.91
C GLU A 254 4.09 18.41 3.00
N GLU A 255 2.98 18.20 3.72
CA GLU A 255 2.88 17.14 4.73
C GLU A 255 2.94 15.75 4.08
N SER A 256 2.31 15.59 2.92
CA SER A 256 2.35 14.33 2.16
C SER A 256 3.76 14.05 1.60
N ASP A 257 4.48 15.06 1.13
CA ASP A 257 5.87 14.92 0.65
C ASP A 257 6.85 14.68 1.79
N GLU A 258 6.60 15.26 2.97
CA GLU A 258 7.33 14.90 4.20
C GLU A 258 7.06 13.44 4.60
N LEU A 259 5.82 12.97 4.55
CA LEU A 259 5.48 11.58 4.86
C LEU A 259 6.26 10.60 3.96
N ASP A 260 6.32 10.85 2.66
CA ASP A 260 7.08 10.01 1.72
C ASP A 260 8.57 9.98 2.06
N ARG A 261 9.18 11.15 2.32
CA ARG A 261 10.60 11.22 2.72
C ARG A 261 10.88 10.41 3.98
N GLN A 262 9.99 10.47 4.97
CA GLN A 262 10.16 9.71 6.20
C GLN A 262 9.99 8.19 5.97
N ILE A 263 9.03 7.78 5.13
CA ILE A 263 8.85 6.37 4.73
C ILE A 263 10.05 5.86 3.94
N GLU A 264 10.62 6.66 3.05
CA GLU A 264 11.80 6.32 2.26
C GLU A 264 13.04 6.14 3.15
N LEU A 265 13.23 7.01 4.15
CA LEU A 265 14.26 6.84 5.17
C LEU A 265 14.11 5.52 5.91
N ILE A 266 12.90 5.19 6.34
CA ILE A 266 12.60 3.90 6.97
C ILE A 266 12.94 2.77 5.99
N ASN A 267 12.42 2.78 4.76
CA ASN A 267 12.67 1.71 3.78
C ASN A 267 14.17 1.52 3.48
N SER A 268 14.93 2.61 3.40
CA SER A 268 16.39 2.56 3.18
C SER A 268 17.16 1.92 4.35
N SER A 269 16.58 1.92 5.55
CA SER A 269 17.25 1.43 6.75
C SER A 269 17.21 -0.11 6.90
N MET A 270 16.29 -0.82 6.24
CA MET A 270 16.22 -2.30 6.24
C MET A 270 15.55 -2.89 5.00
N HIS A 271 16.08 -4.00 4.49
CA HIS A 271 15.63 -4.56 3.21
C HIS A 271 14.28 -5.31 3.21
N ASN A 272 13.64 -5.69 4.33
CA ASN A 272 12.39 -6.49 4.28
C ASN A 272 11.41 -6.37 5.49
N PHE A 273 11.76 -5.70 6.59
CA PHE A 273 10.99 -5.79 7.86
C PHE A 273 10.10 -4.55 8.18
N ASN A 274 10.28 -3.45 7.46
CA ASN A 274 9.89 -2.09 7.88
C ASN A 274 8.39 -1.78 7.83
N VAL A 275 7.70 -2.17 6.77
CA VAL A 275 6.28 -1.82 6.64
C VAL A 275 5.43 -2.69 7.56
N SER A 276 5.83 -3.92 7.86
CA SER A 276 5.08 -4.87 8.72
C SER A 276 4.90 -4.42 10.16
N PHE A 277 5.91 -3.79 10.78
CA PHE A 277 5.78 -3.28 12.15
C PHE A 277 4.88 -2.04 12.23
N MET A 278 5.05 -1.10 11.29
CA MET A 278 4.17 0.07 11.20
C MET A 278 2.73 -0.33 10.83
N LYS A 279 2.55 -1.30 9.92
CA LYS A 279 1.25 -1.92 9.59
C LYS A 279 0.57 -2.43 10.85
N LEU A 280 1.25 -3.21 11.67
CA LEU A 280 0.66 -3.77 12.90
C LEU A 280 0.17 -2.69 13.87
N LYS A 281 0.95 -1.61 14.08
CA LYS A 281 0.53 -0.51 14.95
C LYS A 281 -0.62 0.31 14.35
N PHE A 282 -0.57 0.67 13.07
CA PHE A 282 -1.63 1.46 12.43
C PHE A 282 -2.92 0.67 12.26
N LYS A 283 -2.82 -0.63 11.94
CA LYS A 283 -3.95 -1.56 11.87
C LYS A 283 -4.67 -1.69 13.21
N ALA A 284 -3.92 -1.85 14.31
CA ALA A 284 -4.51 -1.94 15.64
C ALA A 284 -5.33 -0.69 15.99
N ASP A 285 -4.79 0.48 15.69
CA ASP A 285 -5.47 1.76 15.94
C ASP A 285 -6.77 1.92 15.13
N LEU A 286 -6.77 1.50 13.87
CA LEU A 286 -7.95 1.58 13.00
C LEU A 286 -9.07 0.63 13.46
N HIS A 287 -8.72 -0.60 13.87
CA HIS A 287 -9.70 -1.56 14.42
C HIS A 287 -10.26 -1.14 15.79
N LEU A 288 -9.58 -0.22 16.50
CA LEU A 288 -10.03 0.32 17.78
C LEU A 288 -10.88 1.60 17.63
N SER A 289 -11.04 2.14 16.41
CA SER A 289 -11.85 3.34 16.20
C SER A 289 -13.32 3.08 16.55
N GLN A 290 -13.88 3.93 17.42
CA GLN A 290 -15.30 3.90 17.79
C GLN A 290 -16.19 4.55 16.72
N ASP A 291 -15.64 5.52 15.96
CA ASP A 291 -16.33 6.18 14.85
C ASP A 291 -15.74 5.70 13.52
N LEU A 292 -16.54 4.93 12.78
CA LEU A 292 -16.16 4.41 11.46
C LEU A 292 -16.29 5.46 10.34
N PHE A 293 -16.94 6.60 10.58
CA PHE A 293 -17.11 7.66 9.58
C PHE A 293 -16.05 8.77 9.67
N ASN A 294 -15.30 8.78 10.78
CA ASN A 294 -14.16 9.64 11.02
C ASN A 294 -12.95 8.87 11.57
N ALA A 295 -12.66 7.70 10.99
CA ALA A 295 -11.55 6.86 11.39
C ALA A 295 -10.16 7.48 11.09
N GLY A 296 -10.13 8.70 10.53
CA GLY A 296 -8.95 9.45 10.08
C GLY A 296 -7.98 9.75 11.21
N ALA A 297 -8.47 9.85 12.45
CA ALA A 297 -7.63 9.95 13.64
C ALA A 297 -6.70 8.75 13.85
N TYR A 298 -6.81 7.69 13.04
CA TYR A 298 -6.01 6.47 13.12
C TYR A 298 -5.64 5.92 11.73
N SER A 299 -5.91 6.66 10.66
CA SER A 299 -5.71 6.17 9.30
C SER A 299 -4.23 6.14 8.89
N THR A 300 -3.95 5.57 7.71
CA THR A 300 -2.61 5.53 7.12
C THR A 300 -2.26 6.81 6.34
N CYS A 301 -3.18 7.76 6.17
CA CYS A 301 -2.97 9.07 5.52
C CYS A 301 -3.58 10.21 6.37
N SER A 302 -3.04 10.43 7.56
CA SER A 302 -3.44 11.54 8.43
C SER A 302 -2.24 12.29 8.99
N LYS A 303 -2.47 13.50 9.50
CA LYS A 303 -1.44 14.25 10.25
C LYS A 303 -0.87 13.47 11.44
N LYS A 304 -1.70 12.65 12.09
CA LYS A 304 -1.28 11.78 13.19
C LYS A 304 -0.39 10.64 12.71
N THR A 305 -0.64 10.11 11.50
CA THR A 305 0.24 9.13 10.87
C THR A 305 1.61 9.75 10.65
N LEU A 306 1.65 10.95 10.06
CA LEU A 306 2.88 11.68 9.85
C LEU A 306 3.63 11.91 11.18
N GLU A 307 2.94 12.34 12.23
CA GLU A 307 3.55 12.53 13.55
C GLU A 307 4.15 11.22 14.10
N LYS A 308 3.41 10.10 14.02
CA LYS A 308 3.89 8.79 14.44
C LYS A 308 5.12 8.32 13.65
N VAL A 309 5.11 8.52 12.33
CA VAL A 309 6.25 8.17 11.46
C VAL A 309 7.45 9.04 11.80
N LYS A 310 7.28 10.36 11.96
CA LYS A 310 8.35 11.28 12.40
C LYS A 310 8.93 10.88 13.75
N ASN A 311 8.07 10.55 14.72
CA ASN A 311 8.49 10.10 16.04
C ASN A 311 9.30 8.80 15.94
N TYR A 312 8.90 7.86 15.07
CA TYR A 312 9.65 6.65 14.82
C TYR A 312 11.03 6.95 14.22
N VAL A 313 11.10 7.77 13.17
CA VAL A 313 12.38 8.15 12.53
C VAL A 313 13.30 8.85 13.54
N ASN A 314 12.79 9.82 14.29
CA ASN A 314 13.56 10.53 15.30
C ASN A 314 14.08 9.62 16.43
N SER A 315 13.28 8.62 16.81
CA SER A 315 13.60 7.73 17.94
C SER A 315 14.49 6.55 17.56
N TYR A 316 14.47 6.14 16.28
CA TYR A 316 15.04 4.85 15.88
C TYR A 316 15.83 4.86 14.57
N ILE A 317 15.76 5.90 13.74
CA ILE A 317 16.48 5.90 12.47
C ILE A 317 17.69 6.83 12.55
N LEU A 318 18.86 6.28 12.27
CA LEU A 318 20.09 7.03 12.12
C LEU A 318 20.42 7.18 10.64
N SER A 319 20.43 8.42 10.18
CA SER A 319 20.83 8.81 8.83
C SER A 319 21.90 9.89 8.93
N ILE A 320 23.07 9.62 8.35
CA ILE A 320 24.21 10.53 8.30
C ILE A 320 24.63 10.64 6.83
N PRO A 321 24.82 11.84 6.27
CA PRO A 321 25.25 12.00 4.88
C PRO A 321 26.53 11.22 4.59
N GLY A 322 26.53 10.48 3.47
CA GLY A 322 27.67 9.65 3.06
C GLY A 322 27.76 8.28 3.73
N LEU A 323 26.87 7.97 4.69
CA LEU A 323 26.78 6.67 5.33
C LEU A 323 25.45 5.96 4.99
N PRO A 324 25.39 4.63 5.08
CA PRO A 324 24.12 3.91 5.01
C PRO A 324 23.15 4.36 6.12
N THR A 325 21.85 4.33 5.84
CA THR A 325 20.83 4.50 6.89
C THR A 325 20.74 3.25 7.76
N TYR A 326 20.62 3.44 9.08
CA TYR A 326 20.53 2.37 10.08
C TYR A 326 19.22 2.45 10.88
N ASN A 327 18.55 1.31 11.05
CA ASN A 327 17.44 1.16 12.00
C ASN A 327 18.00 0.68 13.34
N MET A 328 17.78 1.47 14.38
CA MET A 328 18.36 1.26 15.69
C MET A 328 17.61 0.22 16.54
N ILE A 329 16.35 -0.10 16.22
CA ILE A 329 15.64 -1.20 16.90
C ILE A 329 16.03 -2.53 16.30
N VAL A 330 16.02 -2.59 14.97
CA VAL A 330 16.22 -3.84 14.24
C VAL A 330 17.55 -3.67 13.51
N TRP A 331 18.63 -3.90 14.24
CA TRP A 331 19.98 -3.79 13.68
C TRP A 331 20.21 -4.88 12.64
N PRO A 332 20.52 -4.55 11.38
CA PRO A 332 21.12 -5.51 10.47
C PRO A 332 22.57 -5.72 10.92
N LEU A 333 22.77 -6.52 11.99
CA LEU A 333 24.08 -6.83 12.60
C LEU A 333 25.16 -7.06 11.55
N ARG A 334 24.82 -7.82 10.50
CA ARG A 334 25.68 -8.06 9.34
C ARG A 334 26.13 -6.77 8.63
N LYS A 335 25.20 -5.87 8.28
CA LYS A 335 25.51 -4.60 7.58
C LYS A 335 26.47 -3.72 8.39
N ILE A 336 26.37 -3.76 9.71
CA ILE A 336 27.20 -2.94 10.60
C ILE A 336 28.56 -3.59 10.83
N ASN A 337 28.59 -4.92 10.99
CA ASN A 337 29.83 -5.69 11.00
C ASN A 337 30.63 -5.59 9.71
N ASP A 338 29.93 -5.44 8.58
CA ASP A 338 30.52 -5.27 7.25
C ASP A 338 30.84 -3.79 6.92
N THR A 339 30.57 -2.83 7.82
CA THR A 339 30.86 -1.41 7.60
C THR A 339 32.38 -1.16 7.68
N PRO A 340 33.00 -0.49 6.70
CA PRO A 340 34.45 -0.21 6.72
C PRO A 340 34.89 0.60 7.95
N PRO A 341 36.14 0.41 8.44
CA PRO A 341 36.65 1.13 9.60
C PRO A 341 36.53 2.66 9.51
N GLU A 342 36.82 3.27 8.36
CA GLU A 342 36.68 4.74 8.19
C GLU A 342 35.24 5.22 8.36
N GLN A 343 34.27 4.41 7.95
CA GLN A 343 32.85 4.72 8.07
C GLN A 343 32.36 4.50 9.51
N LEU A 344 32.86 3.48 10.19
CA LEU A 344 32.59 3.25 11.61
C LEU A 344 33.13 4.38 12.48
N GLU A 345 34.32 4.89 12.20
CA GLU A 345 34.88 6.04 12.92
C GLU A 345 34.05 7.30 12.67
N THR A 346 33.66 7.55 11.42
CA THR A 346 32.75 8.66 11.06
C THR A 346 31.42 8.53 11.82
N LEU A 347 30.86 7.32 11.89
CA LEU A 347 29.61 7.02 12.58
C LEU A 347 29.71 7.25 14.09
N ALA A 348 30.77 6.74 14.72
CA ALA A 348 31.00 6.84 16.17
C ALA A 348 31.29 8.28 16.63
N ASN A 349 31.91 9.11 15.78
CA ASN A 349 32.21 10.51 16.10
C ASN A 349 31.03 11.46 15.81
N HIS A 350 29.99 11.01 15.12
CA HIS A 350 28.88 11.87 14.74
C HIS A 350 27.92 12.14 15.91
N VAL A 351 27.63 13.40 16.23
CA VAL A 351 26.80 13.79 17.40
C VAL A 351 25.45 13.08 17.51
N ALA A 352 24.81 12.76 16.37
CA ALA A 352 23.52 12.07 16.34
C ALA A 352 23.58 10.63 16.90
N ILE A 353 24.75 9.98 16.94
CA ILE A 353 24.89 8.61 17.45
C ILE A 353 24.61 8.54 18.97
N LYS A 354 24.86 9.64 19.71
CA LYS A 354 24.69 9.72 21.16
C LYS A 354 23.27 9.38 21.61
N ARG A 355 22.25 9.80 20.84
CA ARG A 355 20.83 9.53 21.16
C ARG A 355 20.47 8.04 21.07
N PHE A 356 21.33 7.24 20.46
CA PHE A 356 21.08 5.83 20.18
C PHE A 356 21.98 4.86 20.92
N VAL A 357 22.81 5.34 21.84
CA VAL A 357 23.81 4.52 22.54
C VAL A 357 23.20 3.30 23.24
N LYS A 358 22.03 3.46 23.88
CA LYS A 358 21.31 2.33 24.49
C LYS A 358 20.98 1.20 23.49
N TYR A 359 20.74 1.54 22.23
CA TYR A 359 20.46 0.59 21.16
C TYR A 359 21.72 -0.01 20.52
N LEU A 360 22.88 0.66 20.66
CA LEU A 360 24.19 0.11 20.25
C LEU A 360 24.63 -1.02 21.18
N VAL A 361 24.29 -0.91 22.46
CA VAL A 361 24.70 -1.87 23.49
C VAL A 361 23.90 -3.17 23.41
N GLN A 362 22.60 -3.09 23.13
CA GLN A 362 21.71 -4.26 23.10
C GLN A 362 22.19 -5.41 22.20
N PRO A 363 22.68 -5.16 20.97
CA PRO A 363 23.17 -6.20 20.09
C PRO A 363 24.67 -6.49 20.22
N MET A 364 25.36 -6.01 21.27
CA MET A 364 26.83 -6.15 21.40
C MET A 364 27.33 -7.59 21.31
N ALA A 365 26.56 -8.57 21.79
CA ALA A 365 26.87 -9.99 21.64
C ALA A 365 26.95 -10.44 20.17
N GLY A 366 26.30 -9.74 19.23
CA GLY A 366 26.34 -10.01 17.79
C GLY A 366 27.26 -9.09 16.98
N LEU A 367 27.86 -8.06 17.58
CA LEU A 367 28.77 -7.13 16.90
C LEU A 367 30.21 -7.64 16.93
N THR A 368 30.98 -7.47 15.86
CA THR A 368 32.41 -7.82 15.89
C THR A 368 33.14 -6.96 16.93
N PRO A 369 34.18 -7.50 17.58
CA PRO A 369 34.94 -6.76 18.60
C PRO A 369 35.47 -5.40 18.10
N ALA A 370 35.88 -5.29 16.83
CA ALA A 370 36.33 -4.03 16.24
C ALA A 370 35.23 -2.96 16.15
N VAL A 371 34.01 -3.36 15.76
CA VAL A 371 32.85 -2.47 15.72
C VAL A 371 32.44 -2.02 17.12
N TYR A 372 32.47 -2.96 18.06
CA TYR A 372 32.22 -2.66 19.47
C TYR A 372 33.21 -1.59 19.99
N MET A 373 34.51 -1.74 19.73
CA MET A 373 35.54 -0.78 20.16
C MET A 373 35.44 0.58 19.46
N ALA A 374 34.83 0.66 18.28
CA ALA A 374 34.52 1.95 17.67
C ALA A 374 33.43 2.68 18.47
N PHE A 375 32.39 1.95 18.91
CA PHE A 375 31.27 2.53 19.65
C PHE A 375 31.55 2.77 21.15
N SER A 376 32.58 2.14 21.74
CA SER A 376 33.06 2.46 23.10
C SER A 376 33.69 3.85 23.21
N LYS A 377 33.71 4.63 22.14
CA LYS A 377 34.14 6.04 22.15
C LYS A 377 32.95 7.01 22.23
N VAL A 378 31.72 6.52 22.08
CA VAL A 378 30.52 7.36 22.08
C VAL A 378 30.14 7.75 23.50
N GLU A 379 30.01 9.05 23.79
CA GLU A 379 29.54 9.53 25.10
C GLU A 379 28.26 8.81 25.58
N GLY A 380 28.27 8.35 26.83
CA GLY A 380 27.15 7.60 27.44
C GLY A 380 27.19 6.07 27.25
N TRP A 381 28.17 5.54 26.50
CA TRP A 381 28.26 4.09 26.23
C TRP A 381 28.44 3.26 27.48
N LYS A 382 29.22 3.80 28.42
CA LYS A 382 29.55 3.20 29.70
C LYS A 382 28.30 2.87 30.49
N GLU A 383 27.43 3.84 30.67
CA GLU A 383 26.20 3.75 31.44
C GLU A 383 25.20 2.82 30.74
N ALA A 384 25.16 2.85 29.41
CA ALA A 384 24.32 1.97 28.63
C ALA A 384 24.74 0.49 28.73
N VAL A 385 26.05 0.19 28.73
CA VAL A 385 26.60 -1.16 28.97
C VAL A 385 26.18 -1.69 30.33
N GLU A 386 26.34 -0.88 31.38
CA GLU A 386 25.90 -1.28 32.72
C GLU A 386 24.40 -1.55 32.78
N ALA A 387 23.59 -0.66 32.20
CA ALA A 387 22.13 -0.81 32.22
C ALA A 387 21.65 -2.05 31.48
N HIS A 388 22.25 -2.39 30.33
CA HIS A 388 21.88 -3.56 29.54
C HIS A 388 22.31 -4.87 30.22
N PHE A 389 23.59 -4.97 30.61
CA PHE A 389 24.14 -6.22 31.13
C PHE A 389 23.82 -6.48 32.60
N ALA A 390 23.28 -5.50 33.34
CA ALA A 390 22.75 -5.72 34.69
C ALA A 390 21.68 -6.82 34.75
N TYR A 391 21.01 -7.13 33.63
CA TYR A 391 19.94 -8.13 33.56
C TYR A 391 20.21 -9.23 32.53
N SER A 392 21.44 -9.35 32.00
CA SER A 392 21.77 -10.27 30.90
C SER A 392 23.15 -10.90 31.07
N SER A 393 23.29 -11.71 32.14
CA SER A 393 24.55 -12.37 32.54
C SER A 393 25.15 -13.27 31.46
N SER A 394 24.33 -14.02 30.72
CA SER A 394 24.80 -14.89 29.63
C SER A 394 25.44 -14.11 28.50
N GLN A 395 24.84 -12.99 28.08
CA GLN A 395 25.36 -12.14 27.02
C GLN A 395 26.63 -11.40 27.44
N LEU A 396 26.77 -11.06 28.74
CA LEU A 396 27.98 -10.43 29.26
C LEU A 396 29.17 -11.39 29.19
N ASN A 397 28.98 -12.65 29.59
CA ASN A 397 30.03 -13.67 29.51
C ASN A 397 30.46 -13.92 28.06
N GLU A 398 29.50 -13.97 27.13
CA GLU A 398 29.79 -14.11 25.70
C GLU A 398 30.59 -12.92 25.15
N LEU A 399 30.22 -11.68 25.52
CA LEU A 399 30.96 -10.48 25.13
C LEU A 399 32.43 -10.55 25.62
N VAL A 400 32.66 -10.91 26.88
CA VAL A 400 34.00 -11.01 27.45
C VAL A 400 34.83 -12.08 26.74
N ALA A 401 34.26 -13.26 26.48
CA ALA A 401 34.94 -14.33 25.75
C ALA A 401 35.36 -13.87 24.34
N ARG A 402 34.46 -13.22 23.59
CA ARG A 402 34.73 -12.71 22.24
C ARG A 402 35.79 -11.62 22.21
N LEU A 403 35.83 -10.74 23.23
CA LEU A 403 36.89 -9.74 23.38
C LEU A 403 38.24 -10.37 23.69
N GLN A 404 38.26 -11.44 24.49
CA GLN A 404 39.48 -12.19 24.80
C GLN A 404 40.01 -12.92 23.56
N GLU A 405 39.15 -13.60 22.80
CA GLU A 405 39.51 -14.27 21.54
C GLU A 405 40.09 -13.29 20.51
N ALA A 406 39.60 -12.04 20.50
CA ALA A 406 40.09 -10.99 19.61
C ALA A 406 41.29 -10.20 20.15
N ASN A 407 41.82 -10.54 21.33
CA ASN A 407 42.88 -9.79 22.03
C ASN A 407 42.54 -8.29 22.28
N LEU A 408 41.26 -7.98 22.52
CA LEU A 408 40.77 -6.61 22.80
C LEU A 408 40.27 -6.42 24.24
N LEU A 409 40.29 -7.47 25.07
CA LEU A 409 39.78 -7.40 26.44
C LEU A 409 40.50 -6.36 27.32
N ASP A 410 41.83 -6.28 27.24
CA ASP A 410 42.58 -5.29 28.03
C ASP A 410 42.25 -3.86 27.60
N THR A 411 42.07 -3.64 26.30
CA THR A 411 41.67 -2.32 25.75
C THR A 411 40.26 -1.97 26.22
N PHE A 412 39.34 -2.93 26.17
CA PHE A 412 37.99 -2.77 26.72
C PHE A 412 38.04 -2.39 28.20
N ILE A 413 38.84 -3.10 29.01
CA ILE A 413 38.94 -2.86 30.46
C ILE A 413 39.51 -1.47 30.74
N GLN A 414 40.54 -1.07 29.99
CA GLN A 414 41.14 0.26 30.10
C GLN A 414 40.11 1.36 29.80
N GLU A 415 39.28 1.18 28.77
CA GLU A 415 38.25 2.16 28.40
C GLU A 415 37.04 2.11 29.35
N PHE A 416 36.50 0.93 29.65
CA PHE A 416 35.27 0.73 30.43
C PHE A 416 35.47 0.96 31.93
N GLY A 417 36.62 0.52 32.45
CA GLY A 417 36.96 0.47 33.87
C GLY A 417 36.86 -0.95 34.45
N GLN A 418 37.96 -1.43 35.04
CA GLN A 418 38.04 -2.74 35.70
C GLN A 418 36.99 -2.92 36.79
N GLU A 419 36.81 -1.91 37.66
CA GLU A 419 35.83 -1.97 38.76
C GLU A 419 34.40 -2.16 38.26
N ARG A 420 34.05 -1.50 37.15
CA ARG A 420 32.71 -1.55 36.54
C ARG A 420 32.44 -2.92 35.93
N LEU A 421 33.44 -3.49 35.22
CA LEU A 421 33.33 -4.84 34.69
C LEU A 421 33.21 -5.87 35.81
N SER A 422 34.03 -5.77 36.86
CA SER A 422 33.98 -6.67 38.02
C SER A 422 32.64 -6.62 38.73
N ALA A 423 32.05 -5.42 38.90
CA ALA A 423 30.72 -5.27 39.49
C ALA A 423 29.61 -5.94 38.66
N LEU A 424 29.64 -5.81 37.33
CA LEU A 424 28.69 -6.49 36.44
C LEU A 424 28.86 -8.01 36.47
N MET A 425 30.10 -8.49 36.44
CA MET A 425 30.41 -9.93 36.50
C MET A 425 30.03 -10.56 37.84
N LEU A 426 30.06 -9.80 38.94
CA LEU A 426 29.60 -10.26 40.25
C LEU A 426 28.07 -10.42 40.26
N LYS A 427 27.34 -9.40 39.80
CA LYS A 427 25.87 -9.45 39.66
C LYS A 427 25.40 -10.57 38.71
N ALA A 428 26.20 -10.89 37.70
CA ALA A 428 25.90 -11.96 36.76
C ALA A 428 26.00 -13.38 37.36
N LYS A 429 26.60 -13.52 38.55
CA LYS A 429 26.74 -14.80 39.28
C LYS A 429 25.67 -15.01 40.36
N GLU A 430 24.95 -13.96 40.72
CA GLU A 430 23.76 -13.98 41.59
C GLU A 430 22.52 -14.37 40.77
#